data_AF-A0A9P9YG95-F1
#
_entry.id   AF-A0A9P9YG95-F1
#
_cell.length_a   1.000
_cell.length_b   1.000
_cell.length_c   1.000
_cell.angle_alpha   90.00
_cell.angle_beta   90.00
_cell.angle_gamma   90.00
#
_symmetry.space_group_name_H-M   'P 1'
#
loop_
_entity.id
_entity.type
_entity.pdbx_description
1 polymer ?
#
loop_
_entity_poly.entity_id
_entity_poly.type
_entity_poly.pdbx_seq_one_letter_code
_entity_poly.pdbx_strand_id
1 'polypeptide(L)'
;MGATMVKPLVKNGNLLDALPSQATLHVVMLGLDSAGKTTALYRLKFDQYLNTVPTIGFNCEKVQGTIGKAKGVHFLVWDVGGQEKLRPLWRSYTRCTDGILFVIDSVDTERMEEAKMELMRTAKCPDNQADLNPPAKCLAESFR
;
A
#
# COMPACT_ATOMS: atom_id res chain seq x y z
N MET A 1 -28.96 22.34 17.16
CA MET A 1 -29.16 20.89 17.26
C MET A 1 -28.70 20.24 15.97
N GLY A 2 -27.40 19.96 15.86
CA GLY A 2 -26.84 19.19 14.74
C GLY A 2 -26.68 17.75 15.19
N ALA A 3 -27.36 16.80 14.54
CA ALA A 3 -27.23 15.39 14.86
C ALA A 3 -25.86 14.90 14.37
N THR A 4 -24.97 14.57 15.30
CA THR A 4 -23.72 13.84 15.02
C THR A 4 -24.09 12.46 14.50
N MET A 5 -23.87 12.22 13.21
CA MET A 5 -24.06 10.92 12.59
C MET A 5 -22.95 9.98 13.08
N VAL A 6 -23.25 9.14 14.07
CA VAL A 6 -22.36 8.10 14.56
C VAL A 6 -22.25 7.04 13.46
N LYS A 7 -21.11 6.97 12.77
CA LYS A 7 -20.83 5.90 11.80
C LYS A 7 -20.80 4.55 12.55
N PRO A 8 -21.46 3.49 12.04
CA PRO A 8 -21.46 2.21 12.72
C PRO A 8 -20.06 1.61 12.72
N LEU A 9 -19.63 1.17 13.90
CA LEU A 9 -18.41 0.41 14.11
C LEU A 9 -18.54 -0.95 13.40
N VAL A 10 -17.87 -1.12 12.26
CA VAL A 10 -17.85 -2.37 11.50
C VAL A 10 -17.11 -3.44 12.31
N LYS A 11 -17.89 -4.34 12.92
CA LYS A 11 -17.40 -5.60 13.50
C LYS A 11 -17.37 -6.65 12.39
N ASN A 12 -16.19 -7.22 12.14
CA ASN A 12 -15.96 -8.44 11.34
C ASN A 12 -16.38 -8.43 9.85
N GLY A 13 -15.84 -7.49 9.06
CA GLY A 13 -15.98 -7.47 7.58
C GLY A 13 -14.63 -7.60 6.85
N ASN A 14 -14.63 -8.29 5.70
CA ASN A 14 -13.47 -8.35 4.81
C ASN A 14 -13.11 -6.92 4.38
N LEU A 15 -11.81 -6.61 4.28
CA LEU A 15 -11.30 -5.25 3.97
C LEU A 15 -11.94 -4.62 2.73
N LEU A 16 -12.26 -5.45 1.74
CA LEU A 16 -12.85 -5.03 0.47
C LEU A 16 -14.30 -4.55 0.59
N ASP A 17 -14.97 -4.83 1.71
CA ASP A 17 -16.36 -4.39 1.97
C ASP A 17 -16.46 -2.92 2.38
N ALA A 18 -15.34 -2.31 2.78
CA ALA A 18 -15.27 -0.92 3.22
C ALA A 18 -14.88 0.06 2.10
N LEU A 19 -14.70 -0.41 0.86
CA LEU A 19 -14.24 0.44 -0.24
C LEU A 19 -15.37 1.37 -0.73
N PRO A 20 -15.17 2.70 -0.74
CA PRO A 20 -16.14 3.63 -1.29
C PRO A 20 -16.29 3.45 -2.80
N SER A 21 -17.52 3.32 -3.29
CA SER A 21 -17.84 2.99 -4.69
C SER A 21 -17.62 4.14 -5.70
N GLN A 22 -17.23 5.34 -5.25
CA GLN A 22 -17.05 6.54 -6.10
C GLN A 22 -15.79 7.36 -5.81
N ALA A 23 -14.95 6.96 -4.84
CA ALA A 23 -13.73 7.70 -4.51
C ALA A 23 -12.48 7.01 -5.10
N THR A 24 -11.49 7.82 -5.49
CA THR A 24 -10.15 7.29 -5.80
C THR A 24 -9.41 7.08 -4.49
N LEU A 25 -8.92 5.86 -4.26
CA LEU A 25 -8.16 5.50 -3.05
C LEU A 25 -6.67 5.70 -3.29
N HIS A 26 -6.01 6.36 -2.37
CA HIS A 26 -4.58 6.66 -2.40
C HIS A 26 -3.84 5.56 -1.65
N VAL A 27 -3.03 4.79 -2.39
CA VAL A 27 -2.30 3.65 -1.84
C VAL A 27 -0.81 3.85 -2.10
N VAL A 28 0.02 3.48 -1.14
CA VAL A 28 1.48 3.47 -1.31
C VAL A 28 2.01 2.04 -1.29
N MET A 29 2.89 1.72 -2.24
CA MET A 29 3.64 0.47 -2.31
C MET A 29 5.04 0.70 -1.72
N LEU A 30 5.33 -0.01 -0.63
CA LEU A 30 6.60 0.03 0.11
C LEU A 30 7.21 -1.36 0.21
N GLY A 31 8.47 -1.42 0.64
CA GLY A 31 9.26 -2.66 0.71
C GLY A 31 10.71 -2.44 0.28
N LEU A 32 11.58 -3.39 0.59
CA LEU A 32 13.02 -3.29 0.28
C LEU A 32 13.27 -3.16 -1.23
N ASP A 33 14.46 -2.69 -1.61
CA ASP A 33 14.89 -2.72 -3.00
C ASP A 33 14.87 -4.15 -3.55
N SER A 34 14.58 -4.27 -4.85
CA SER A 34 14.47 -5.56 -5.54
C SER A 34 13.33 -6.48 -5.06
N ALA A 35 12.49 -6.07 -4.11
CA ALA A 35 11.36 -6.88 -3.64
C ALA A 35 10.23 -7.14 -4.67
N GLY A 36 10.28 -6.51 -5.85
CA GLY A 36 9.28 -6.71 -6.92
C GLY A 36 8.12 -5.70 -6.94
N LYS A 37 8.22 -4.57 -6.23
CA LYS A 37 7.16 -3.52 -6.17
C LYS A 37 6.73 -3.01 -7.54
N THR A 38 7.67 -2.51 -8.33
CA THR A 38 7.40 -1.96 -9.67
C THR A 38 6.88 -3.03 -10.62
N THR A 39 7.41 -4.25 -10.53
CA THR A 39 6.93 -5.40 -11.32
C THR A 39 5.48 -5.74 -11.00
N ALA A 40 5.12 -5.79 -9.72
CA ALA A 40 3.75 -6.02 -9.29
C ALA A 40 2.80 -4.89 -9.75
N LEU A 41 3.24 -3.63 -9.65
CA LEU A 41 2.46 -2.47 -10.12
C LEU A 41 2.18 -2.55 -11.63
N TYR A 42 3.19 -2.85 -12.44
CA TYR A 42 3.03 -2.96 -13.89
C TYR A 42 2.21 -4.18 -14.31
N ARG A 43 2.32 -5.29 -13.58
CA ARG A 43 1.44 -6.44 -13.77
C ARG A 43 -0.03 -6.06 -13.51
N LEU A 44 -0.30 -5.31 -12.45
CA LEU A 44 -1.66 -4.84 -12.14
C LEU A 44 -2.19 -3.80 -13.15
N LYS A 45 -1.33 -2.93 -13.64
CA LYS A 45 -1.71 -1.81 -14.51
C LYS A 45 -1.83 -2.18 -15.98
N PHE A 46 -0.89 -2.97 -16.50
CA PHE A 46 -0.74 -3.27 -17.92
C PHE A 46 -0.93 -4.75 -18.26
N ASP A 47 -1.10 -5.61 -17.25
CA ASP A 47 -1.13 -7.07 -17.42
C ASP A 47 0.12 -7.61 -18.14
N GLN A 48 1.28 -6.98 -17.92
CA GLN A 48 2.55 -7.33 -18.56
C GLN A 48 3.69 -7.38 -17.55
N TYR A 49 4.66 -8.26 -17.82
CA TYR A 49 5.94 -8.30 -17.13
C TYR A 49 6.93 -7.44 -17.92
N LEU A 50 7.29 -6.30 -17.36
CA LEU A 50 8.28 -5.40 -17.95
C LEU A 50 9.61 -5.55 -17.22
N ASN A 51 10.71 -5.47 -17.95
CA ASN A 51 12.02 -5.38 -17.34
C ASN A 51 12.13 -4.04 -16.61
N THR A 52 12.32 -4.10 -15.29
CA THR A 52 12.45 -2.91 -14.44
C THR A 52 13.92 -2.71 -14.04
N VAL A 53 14.34 -1.45 -14.00
CA VAL A 53 15.58 -1.06 -13.32
C VAL A 53 15.26 -0.67 -11.87
N PRO A 54 16.23 -0.72 -10.93
CA PRO A 54 16.01 -0.26 -9.57
C PRO A 54 15.47 1.17 -9.54
N THR A 55 14.32 1.38 -8.90
CA THR A 55 13.66 2.68 -8.82
C THR A 55 14.49 3.64 -7.96
N ILE A 56 15.03 4.68 -8.60
CA ILE A 56 15.87 5.72 -7.96
C ILE A 56 15.02 6.75 -7.19
N GLY A 57 13.72 6.82 -7.47
CA GLY A 57 12.80 7.79 -6.86
C GLY A 57 11.45 7.18 -6.56
N PHE A 58 10.43 7.61 -7.30
CA PHE A 58 9.05 7.17 -7.15
C PHE A 58 8.36 7.06 -8.51
N ASN A 59 7.33 6.22 -8.59
CA ASN A 59 6.39 6.16 -9.70
C ASN A 59 4.96 6.37 -9.19
N CYS A 60 4.06 6.90 -10.02
CA CYS A 60 2.67 7.13 -9.65
C CYS A 60 1.75 6.66 -10.78
N GLU A 61 0.92 5.66 -10.49
CA GLU A 61 0.06 5.04 -11.48
C GLU A 61 -1.39 4.96 -11.01
N LYS A 62 -2.33 5.23 -11.92
CA LYS A 62 -3.75 5.03 -11.66
C LYS A 62 -4.16 3.62 -12.10
N VAL A 63 -4.47 2.74 -11.17
CA VAL A 63 -4.93 1.37 -11.42
C VAL A 63 -6.45 1.30 -11.22
N GLN A 64 -7.17 0.66 -12.13
CA GLN A 64 -8.59 0.39 -11.93
C GLN A 64 -8.74 -1.02 -11.39
N GLY A 65 -9.47 -1.18 -10.28
CA GLY A 65 -9.85 -2.50 -9.81
C GLY A 65 -10.77 -3.16 -10.85
N THR A 66 -10.37 -4.32 -11.35
CA THR A 66 -11.10 -5.06 -12.39
C THR A 66 -11.75 -6.33 -11.86
N ILE A 67 -11.36 -6.79 -10.66
CA ILE A 67 -11.75 -8.08 -10.09
C ILE A 67 -12.54 -7.88 -8.79
N GLY A 68 -13.52 -8.76 -8.58
CA GLY A 68 -14.25 -8.87 -7.32
C GLY A 68 -14.93 -7.56 -6.89
N LYS A 69 -14.86 -7.25 -5.59
CA LYS A 69 -15.47 -6.05 -4.99
C LYS A 69 -14.69 -4.75 -5.25
N ALA A 70 -13.47 -4.86 -5.78
CA ALA A 70 -12.70 -3.71 -6.24
C ALA A 70 -13.13 -3.24 -7.64
N LYS A 71 -14.02 -3.97 -8.32
CA LYS A 71 -14.49 -3.63 -9.67
C LYS A 71 -15.11 -2.23 -9.68
N GLY A 72 -14.51 -1.33 -10.46
CA GLY A 72 -14.97 0.07 -10.58
C GLY A 72 -14.34 1.04 -9.58
N VAL A 73 -13.54 0.55 -8.63
CA VAL A 73 -12.73 1.40 -7.74
C VAL A 73 -11.46 1.84 -8.47
N HIS A 74 -11.07 3.09 -8.28
CA HIS A 74 -9.80 3.62 -8.78
C HIS A 74 -8.79 3.72 -7.65
N PHE A 75 -7.58 3.23 -7.89
CA PHE A 75 -6.45 3.34 -6.99
C PHE A 75 -5.40 4.26 -7.60
N LEU A 76 -4.95 5.25 -6.85
CA LEU A 76 -3.75 6.02 -7.15
C LEU A 76 -2.60 5.40 -6.36
N VAL A 77 -1.72 4.68 -7.04
CA VAL A 77 -0.67 3.88 -6.42
C VAL A 77 0.67 4.57 -6.56
N TRP A 78 1.29 4.89 -5.42
CA TRP A 78 2.64 5.42 -5.32
C TRP A 78 3.63 4.28 -5.08
N ASP A 79 4.48 3.97 -6.05
CA ASP A 79 5.61 3.05 -5.88
C ASP A 79 6.86 3.84 -5.47
N VAL A 80 7.38 3.57 -4.27
CA VAL A 80 8.51 4.32 -3.72
C VAL A 80 9.75 3.43 -3.68
N GLY A 81 10.90 3.97 -4.10
CA GLY A 81 12.19 3.28 -4.08
C GLY A 81 12.50 2.66 -2.71
N GLY A 82 12.99 1.43 -2.73
CA GLY A 82 13.26 0.63 -1.53
C GLY A 82 14.71 0.67 -1.02
N GLN A 83 15.60 1.34 -1.76
CA GLN A 83 17.01 1.46 -1.40
C GLN A 83 17.13 2.19 -0.07
N GLU A 84 18.08 1.78 0.77
CA GLU A 84 18.28 2.34 2.12
C GLU A 84 18.31 3.88 2.13
N LYS A 85 18.99 4.49 1.16
CA LYS A 85 19.09 5.96 0.99
C LYS A 85 17.74 6.66 0.72
N LEU A 86 16.77 5.93 0.18
CA LEU A 86 15.44 6.44 -0.18
C LEU A 86 14.39 6.17 0.89
N ARG A 87 14.62 5.20 1.80
CA ARG A 87 13.66 4.85 2.87
C ARG A 87 13.22 6.02 3.76
N PRO A 88 14.05 7.05 4.04
CA PRO A 88 13.57 8.24 4.75
C PRO A 88 12.35 8.91 4.10
N LEU A 89 12.20 8.81 2.77
CA LEU A 89 11.08 9.38 2.02
C LEU A 89 9.76 8.64 2.28
N TRP A 90 9.78 7.38 2.73
CA TRP A 90 8.58 6.59 2.94
C TRP A 90 7.57 7.30 3.85
N ARG A 91 8.05 8.00 4.88
CA ARG A 91 7.21 8.76 5.82
C ARG A 91 6.39 9.85 5.11
N SER A 92 6.97 10.52 4.12
CA SER A 92 6.29 11.57 3.37
C SER A 92 5.18 10.99 2.49
N TYR A 93 5.37 9.77 1.98
CA TYR A 93 4.40 9.10 1.11
C TYR A 93 3.33 8.30 1.85
N THR A 94 3.54 7.93 3.12
CA THR A 94 2.51 7.23 3.91
C THR A 94 1.48 8.20 4.52
N ARG A 95 1.84 9.48 4.67
CA ARG A 95 0.94 10.50 5.21
C ARG A 95 -0.33 10.61 4.36
N CYS A 96 -1.47 10.58 5.03
CA CYS A 96 -2.79 10.72 4.40
C CYS A 96 -3.07 9.70 3.27
N THR A 97 -2.47 8.51 3.34
CA THR A 97 -2.83 7.39 2.44
C THR A 97 -3.98 6.58 3.01
N ASP A 98 -4.83 6.07 2.12
CA ASP A 98 -5.93 5.17 2.48
C ASP A 98 -5.42 3.74 2.78
N GLY A 99 -4.25 3.38 2.25
CA GLY A 99 -3.66 2.06 2.45
C GLY A 99 -2.18 1.96 2.11
N ILE A 100 -1.53 0.97 2.73
CA ILE A 100 -0.13 0.63 2.50
C ILE A 100 -0.09 -0.82 2.02
N LEU A 101 0.53 -1.03 0.86
CA LEU A 101 0.92 -2.33 0.33
C LEU A 101 2.41 -2.54 0.61
N PHE A 102 2.75 -3.52 1.45
CA PHE A 102 4.14 -3.81 1.77
C PHE A 102 4.59 -5.09 1.06
N VAL A 103 5.50 -4.96 0.10
CA VAL A 103 5.98 -6.07 -0.74
C VAL A 103 7.25 -6.65 -0.13
N ILE A 104 7.24 -7.97 0.04
CA ILE A 104 8.34 -8.74 0.63
C ILE A 104 8.79 -9.78 -0.40
N ASP A 105 10.09 -9.84 -0.68
CA ASP A 105 10.68 -10.96 -1.41
C ASP A 105 10.71 -12.18 -0.49
N SER A 106 9.91 -13.19 -0.83
CA SER A 106 9.81 -14.42 -0.04
C SER A 106 11.02 -15.36 -0.18
N VAL A 107 11.83 -15.18 -1.22
CA VAL A 107 13.02 -15.99 -1.50
C VAL A 107 14.23 -15.43 -0.77
N ASP A 108 14.27 -14.12 -0.53
CA ASP A 108 15.36 -13.44 0.16
C ASP A 108 15.25 -13.60 1.69
N THR A 109 15.68 -14.77 2.18
CA THR A 109 15.67 -15.07 3.62
C THR A 109 16.67 -14.24 4.40
N GLU A 110 17.75 -13.76 3.76
CA GLU A 110 18.80 -12.97 4.42
C GLU A 110 18.29 -11.60 4.85
N ARG A 111 17.46 -10.96 4.01
CA ARG A 111 16.88 -9.64 4.28
C ARG A 111 15.48 -9.68 4.90
N MET A 112 14.97 -10.85 5.26
CA MET A 112 13.63 -10.99 5.85
C MET A 112 13.48 -10.22 7.18
N GLU A 113 14.48 -10.28 8.06
CA GLU A 113 14.41 -9.55 9.33
C GLU A 113 14.48 -8.03 9.10
N GLU A 114 15.26 -7.58 8.11
CA GLU A 114 15.30 -6.17 7.68
C GLU A 114 13.92 -5.71 7.18
N ALA A 115 13.28 -6.49 6.31
CA ALA A 115 11.95 -6.21 5.78
C ALA A 115 10.91 -6.10 6.90
N LYS A 116 10.96 -7.03 7.87
CA LYS A 116 10.11 -7.03 9.07
C LYS A 116 10.35 -5.80 9.94
N MET A 117 11.59 -5.42 10.19
CA MET A 117 11.92 -4.21 10.97
C MET A 117 11.35 -2.95 10.30
N GLU A 118 11.50 -2.83 8.98
CA GLU A 118 10.99 -1.69 8.22
C GLU A 118 9.46 -1.66 8.12
N LEU A 119 8.80 -2.81 7.99
CA LEU A 119 7.35 -2.94 8.08
C LEU A 119 6.85 -2.47 9.45
N MET A 120 7.46 -2.96 10.53
CA MET A 120 7.08 -2.60 11.90
C MET A 120 7.31 -1.10 12.17
N ARG A 121 8.38 -0.53 11.61
CA ARG A 121 8.67 0.91 11.70
C ARG A 121 7.62 1.75 10.97
N THR A 122 7.20 1.30 9.80
CA THR A 122 6.18 1.97 8.97
C THR A 122 4.81 1.91 9.63
N ALA A 123 4.43 0.75 10.18
CA ALA A 123 3.15 0.55 10.85
C ALA A 123 3.01 1.33 12.16
N LYS A 124 4.11 1.55 12.89
CA LYS A 124 4.14 2.28 14.18
C LYS A 124 4.25 3.80 14.03
N CYS A 125 4.30 4.35 12.81
CA CYS A 125 4.45 5.79 12.63
C CYS A 125 3.17 6.51 13.11
N PRO A 126 3.25 7.47 14.05
CA PRO A 126 2.06 8.10 14.65
C PRO A 126 1.19 8.88 13.66
N ASP A 127 1.76 9.34 12.54
CA ASP A 127 1.00 9.93 11.42
C ASP A 127 0.03 8.91 10.79
N ASN A 128 0.36 7.62 10.86
CA ASN A 128 -0.48 6.50 10.45
C ASN A 128 -1.32 5.97 11.63
N GLN A 129 -1.50 6.73 12.71
CA GLN A 129 -2.25 6.31 13.90
C GLN A 129 -3.33 7.33 14.28
N ALA A 130 -3.19 8.60 13.87
CA ALA A 130 -4.00 9.72 14.38
C ALA A 130 -5.35 9.94 13.66
N ASP A 131 -5.48 9.60 12.37
CA ASP A 131 -6.73 9.88 11.60
C ASP A 131 -7.51 8.60 11.23
N LEU A 132 -7.10 7.44 11.73
CA LEU A 132 -7.62 6.17 11.28
C LEU A 132 -8.78 5.67 12.14
N ASN A 133 -9.98 6.14 11.80
CA ASN A 133 -11.21 5.43 12.09
C ASN A 133 -11.84 4.97 10.76
N PRO A 134 -11.58 3.73 10.28
CA PRO A 134 -10.87 2.60 10.90
C PRO A 134 -9.36 2.51 10.51
N PRO A 135 -8.56 1.68 11.21
CA PRO A 135 -7.13 1.46 10.96
C PRO A 135 -6.85 1.05 9.51
N ALA A 136 -5.93 1.77 8.84
CA ALA A 136 -5.24 1.32 7.64
C ALA A 136 -4.76 -0.11 7.87
N LYS A 137 -5.44 -1.07 7.23
CA LYS A 137 -5.02 -2.46 7.25
C LYS A 137 -3.81 -2.58 6.34
N CYS A 138 -2.63 -2.72 6.93
CA CYS A 138 -1.43 -3.07 6.17
C CYS A 138 -1.62 -4.48 5.59
N LEU A 139 -1.71 -4.59 4.27
CA LEU A 139 -1.71 -5.87 3.58
C LEU A 139 -0.26 -6.27 3.33
N ALA A 140 0.18 -7.31 4.03
CA ALA A 140 1.35 -8.08 3.66
C ALA A 140 0.87 -9.24 2.78
N GLU A 141 0.79 -9.03 1.47
CA GLU A 141 0.55 -10.11 0.51
C GLU A 141 1.90 -10.60 -0.02
N SER A 142 2.18 -11.89 0.21
CA SER A 142 3.30 -12.58 -0.42
C SER A 142 2.84 -13.02 -1.80
N PHE A 143 3.25 -12.31 -2.85
CA PHE A 143 3.06 -12.77 -4.22
C PHE A 143 4.03 -13.94 -4.45
N ARG A 144 3.50 -15.16 -4.42
CA ARG A 144 4.17 -16.35 -4.96
C ARG A 144 3.93 -16.45 -6.46
#